data_AF-A0A4P8RYP5-F1
#
_entry.id   AF-A0A4P8RYP5-F1
#
_cell.length_a   1.000
_cell.length_b   1.000
_cell.length_c   1.000
_cell.angle_alpha   90.00
_cell.angle_beta   90.00
_cell.angle_gamma   90.00
#
_symmetry.space_group_name_H-M   'P 1'
#
loop_
_entity.id
_entity.type
_entity.pdbx_description
1 polymer ?
#
loop_
_entity_poly.entity_id
_entity_poly.type
_entity_poly.pdbx_seq_one_letter_code
_entity_poly.pdbx_strand_id
1 'polypeptide(L)'
;MLKRITFLVIAIVLARPIYDFGSQWLDEAKHFFSDNEVTIQDATTDVLSTVNSAKDNLVSTAADTLITMDVDLPDSVQTVEELEDSFYYYLSRWETNFEIHYVGSTADIENLIQTAVNQAASRDHYILGHLADRKIEYEYSSFDAKIKVHQTYLTNLAQEQVVNEKVASILSTVSPDEMTDFQKVKFVNDYIVKSTAYSTESTASPHSAYAVLQENKGVCQGYALLALKMLQDLGVETQYVVGEVYTGGHAWNLVKVDGNWYHLDTTWNDPTPDRQNVVRYEYFLIDDAKMELDHTWIQADYPKASDTNFDFMAQIDHAYEQDGLIYYSNVDDNNILYRMDMKTGETARLTDSRAQFIVGFGDWIYFSNYSNGAYLSKIRTDGTDESILYHEEVDNLFVEDGYLYFSTDQGLKKMEL
;
A
#
# COMPACT_ATOMS: atom_id res chain seq x y z
N MET A 1 0.63 52.73 4.92
CA MET A 1 0.86 52.49 3.48
C MET A 1 0.66 50.99 3.29
N LEU A 2 -0.49 50.55 2.77
CA LEU A 2 -0.76 49.12 2.54
C LEU A 2 0.25 48.63 1.50
N LYS A 3 1.11 47.69 1.87
CA LYS A 3 1.95 46.97 0.90
C LYS A 3 1.22 45.70 0.53
N ARG A 4 0.81 45.58 -0.73
CA ARG A 4 0.39 44.31 -1.35
C ARG A 4 1.62 43.70 -1.99
N ILE A 5 1.97 42.49 -1.59
CA ILE A 5 2.98 41.67 -2.26
C ILE A 5 2.30 40.36 -2.59
N THR A 6 2.27 40.01 -3.87
CA THR A 6 1.80 38.72 -4.37
C THR A 6 3.05 37.92 -4.72
N PHE A 7 3.27 36.80 -4.03
CA PHE A 7 4.23 35.80 -4.47
C PHE A 7 3.51 34.79 -5.35
N LEU A 8 4.13 34.49 -6.49
CA LEU A 8 3.67 33.54 -7.48
C LEU A 8 4.84 32.58 -7.72
N VAL A 9 4.73 31.35 -7.25
CA VAL A 9 5.62 30.26 -7.68
C VAL A 9 4.88 29.50 -8.77
N ILE A 10 5.32 29.65 -10.01
CA ILE A 10 4.84 28.86 -11.15
C ILE A 10 5.86 27.74 -11.38
N ALA A 11 5.44 26.49 -11.26
CA ALA A 11 6.10 25.36 -11.90
C ALA A 11 5.15 24.80 -12.97
N ILE A 12 5.63 24.78 -14.23
CA ILE A 12 4.89 24.35 -15.42
C ILE A 12 5.12 22.85 -15.64
N VAL A 13 4.06 22.02 -15.69
CA VAL A 13 4.11 20.74 -16.41
C VAL A 13 2.73 20.39 -17.01
N LEU A 14 2.63 20.42 -18.34
CA LEU A 14 1.60 19.80 -19.21
C LEU A 14 2.26 19.61 -20.60
N ALA A 15 2.06 18.58 -21.45
CA ALA A 15 1.37 17.29 -21.43
C ALA A 15 1.72 16.50 -22.73
N ARG A 16 1.76 15.14 -22.67
CA ARG A 16 1.28 14.02 -23.56
C ARG A 16 1.29 14.13 -25.14
N PRO A 17 0.90 13.07 -25.92
CA PRO A 17 1.15 11.59 -25.94
C PRO A 17 1.67 11.10 -27.34
N ILE A 18 1.67 9.81 -27.73
CA ILE A 18 0.67 9.03 -28.54
C ILE A 18 1.24 7.57 -28.67
N TYR A 19 0.53 6.42 -28.52
CA TYR A 19 -0.30 5.69 -29.50
C TYR A 19 -1.03 4.46 -28.88
N ASP A 20 -2.25 4.20 -29.37
CA ASP A 20 -3.12 3.00 -29.23
C ASP A 20 -2.57 1.75 -29.91
N PHE A 21 -2.95 0.55 -29.43
CA PHE A 21 -3.32 -0.60 -30.29
C PHE A 21 -4.26 -1.57 -29.57
N GLY A 22 -5.29 -2.03 -30.30
CA GLY A 22 -6.31 -2.99 -29.83
C GLY A 22 -6.22 -4.39 -30.47
N SER A 23 -6.76 -5.33 -29.69
CA SER A 23 -7.42 -6.65 -29.93
C SER A 23 -7.09 -7.54 -31.15
N GLN A 24 -7.02 -8.87 -30.89
CA GLN A 24 -8.05 -9.89 -31.26
C GLN A 24 -7.59 -11.36 -30.94
N TRP A 25 -8.49 -12.15 -30.30
CA TRP A 25 -8.95 -13.57 -30.50
C TRP A 25 -7.96 -14.72 -30.86
N LEU A 26 -8.12 -16.01 -30.49
CA LEU A 26 -9.27 -16.96 -30.60
C LEU A 26 -8.96 -18.32 -29.89
N ASP A 27 -10.02 -19.14 -29.80
CA ASP A 27 -10.29 -20.46 -29.17
C ASP A 27 -9.41 -21.70 -29.48
N GLU A 28 -9.65 -22.74 -28.65
CA GLU A 28 -9.65 -24.20 -28.87
C GLU A 28 -8.39 -25.03 -28.54
N ALA A 29 -8.49 -25.87 -27.49
CA ALA A 29 -8.58 -27.34 -27.64
C ALA A 29 -8.70 -28.09 -26.29
N LYS A 30 -9.80 -28.83 -26.12
CA LYS A 30 -9.90 -29.97 -25.17
C LYS A 30 -9.44 -31.26 -25.87
N HIS A 31 -8.59 -32.07 -25.23
CA HIS A 31 -8.86 -33.47 -24.85
C HIS A 31 -7.59 -34.24 -24.45
N PHE A 32 -7.69 -35.00 -23.34
CA PHE A 32 -7.30 -36.41 -23.14
C PHE A 32 -6.21 -36.72 -22.08
N PHE A 33 -6.61 -37.15 -20.87
CA PHE A 33 -6.48 -38.54 -20.35
C PHE A 33 -6.86 -38.62 -18.85
N SER A 34 -7.53 -39.71 -18.47
CA SER A 34 -7.75 -40.16 -17.08
C SER A 34 -6.62 -41.06 -16.62
N ASP A 35 -6.22 -40.95 -15.35
CA ASP A 35 -6.36 -41.98 -14.32
C ASP A 35 -5.85 -41.42 -12.97
N ASN A 36 -6.60 -41.70 -11.90
CA ASN A 36 -6.96 -40.80 -10.78
C ASN A 36 -7.95 -39.72 -11.24
N GLU A 37 -9.26 -39.98 -11.18
CA GLU A 37 -10.31 -39.02 -11.57
C GLU A 37 -10.37 -37.82 -10.62
N VAL A 38 -9.37 -36.96 -10.77
CA VAL A 38 -9.44 -35.56 -10.45
C VAL A 38 -10.44 -34.95 -11.44
N THR A 39 -11.67 -34.74 -10.98
CA THR A 39 -12.72 -34.18 -11.83
C THR A 39 -12.51 -32.68 -11.96
N ILE A 40 -11.88 -32.26 -13.06
CA ILE A 40 -11.66 -30.85 -13.38
C ILE A 40 -12.84 -30.34 -14.20
N GLN A 41 -13.51 -29.32 -13.68
CA GLN A 41 -14.71 -28.72 -14.26
C GLN A 41 -14.39 -27.34 -14.80
N ASP A 42 -15.11 -26.90 -15.84
CA ASP A 42 -15.06 -25.50 -16.28
C ASP A 42 -15.81 -24.63 -15.27
N ALA A 43 -15.18 -23.54 -14.81
CA ALA A 43 -15.73 -22.64 -13.80
C ALA A 43 -15.97 -21.22 -14.33
N THR A 44 -15.76 -20.99 -15.63
CA THR A 44 -15.82 -19.66 -16.25
C THR A 44 -17.19 -18.98 -16.06
N THR A 45 -18.27 -19.76 -16.00
CA THR A 45 -19.64 -19.26 -15.80
C THR A 45 -20.03 -19.02 -14.34
N ASP A 46 -19.32 -19.63 -13.39
CA ASP A 46 -19.66 -19.55 -11.97
C ASP A 46 -19.29 -18.17 -11.39
N VAL A 47 -18.11 -17.65 -11.76
CA VAL A 47 -17.58 -16.35 -11.31
C VAL A 47 -18.42 -15.17 -11.83
N LEU A 48 -19.00 -15.27 -13.03
CA LEU A 48 -19.88 -14.21 -13.59
C LEU A 48 -21.16 -13.99 -12.76
N SER A 49 -21.58 -14.97 -11.95
CA SER A 49 -22.76 -14.85 -11.08
C SER A 49 -22.43 -14.21 -9.73
N THR A 50 -21.22 -14.41 -9.22
CA THR A 50 -20.76 -13.87 -7.92
C THR A 50 -20.48 -12.37 -8.00
N VAL A 51 -19.95 -11.88 -9.14
CA VAL A 51 -19.63 -10.46 -9.36
C VAL A 51 -20.86 -9.54 -9.34
N ASN A 52 -22.06 -10.04 -9.66
CA ASN A 52 -23.30 -9.25 -9.61
C ASN A 52 -23.96 -9.19 -8.22
N SER A 53 -23.50 -10.01 -7.27
CA SER A 53 -24.18 -10.22 -5.98
C SER A 53 -23.57 -9.43 -4.81
N ALA A 54 -22.39 -8.82 -5.01
CA ALA A 54 -21.63 -8.13 -3.95
C ALA A 54 -21.86 -6.60 -3.88
N LYS A 55 -22.95 -6.10 -4.47
CA LYS A 55 -23.44 -4.73 -4.24
C LYS A 55 -24.70 -4.82 -3.38
N ASP A 56 -24.56 -4.75 -2.06
CA ASP A 56 -25.44 -3.95 -1.18
C ASP A 56 -25.25 -4.30 0.31
N ASN A 57 -25.22 -3.23 1.11
CA ASN A 57 -25.23 -3.13 2.58
C ASN A 57 -23.86 -3.27 3.26
N LEU A 58 -23.41 -2.38 4.15
CA LEU A 58 -24.12 -1.76 5.27
C LEU A 58 -23.58 -0.36 5.62
N VAL A 59 -24.47 0.45 6.20
CA VAL A 59 -24.22 1.76 6.80
C VAL A 59 -24.12 1.62 8.33
N SER A 60 -23.28 2.49 8.91
CA SER A 60 -23.35 3.11 10.24
C SER A 60 -22.31 2.69 11.29
N THR A 61 -21.55 3.72 11.67
CA THR A 61 -20.88 4.03 12.94
C THR A 61 -19.63 3.26 13.33
N ALA A 62 -18.49 3.95 13.20
CA ALA A 62 -17.58 4.19 14.32
C ALA A 62 -16.85 5.54 14.08
N ALA A 63 -17.42 6.61 14.64
CA ALA A 63 -16.67 7.82 14.91
C ALA A 63 -15.99 7.60 16.26
N ASP A 64 -14.66 7.59 16.24
CA ASP A 64 -13.71 7.76 17.34
C ASP A 64 -12.43 7.09 16.82
N THR A 65 -11.52 7.80 16.17
CA THR A 65 -10.50 8.57 16.88
C THR A 65 -9.96 9.66 15.97
N LEU A 66 -10.68 10.78 15.85
CA LEU A 66 -10.03 12.06 15.60
C LEU A 66 -9.93 12.71 16.98
N ILE A 67 -8.72 13.06 17.41
CA ILE A 67 -8.59 14.12 18.40
C ILE A 67 -9.10 15.38 17.68
N THR A 68 -10.42 15.57 17.67
CA THR A 68 -11.00 16.87 17.43
C THR A 68 -10.52 17.68 18.61
N MET A 69 -9.46 18.46 18.41
CA MET A 69 -9.33 19.70 19.14
C MET A 69 -10.58 20.50 18.75
N ASP A 70 -11.64 20.32 19.53
CA ASP A 70 -12.85 21.14 19.59
C ASP A 70 -12.47 22.47 20.28
N VAL A 71 -11.36 23.03 19.79
CA VAL A 71 -10.75 24.26 20.24
C VAL A 71 -11.04 25.24 19.12
N ASP A 72 -12.02 26.11 19.38
CA ASP A 72 -12.21 27.28 18.54
C ASP A 72 -10.87 28.04 18.49
N LEU A 73 -10.40 28.32 17.27
CA LEU A 73 -9.23 29.18 17.09
C LEU A 73 -9.55 30.57 17.67
N PRO A 74 -8.57 31.23 18.31
CA PRO A 74 -8.75 32.61 18.75
C PRO A 74 -8.98 33.52 17.53
N ASP A 75 -9.70 34.63 17.74
CA ASP A 75 -9.94 35.65 16.70
C ASP A 75 -8.64 36.19 16.08
N SER A 76 -7.54 36.14 16.84
CA SER A 76 -6.21 36.52 16.37
C SER A 76 -5.10 35.76 17.09
N VAL A 77 -3.97 35.57 16.42
CA VAL A 77 -2.75 34.93 16.93
C VAL A 77 -1.59 35.93 16.97
N GLN A 78 -0.60 35.73 17.85
CA GLN A 78 0.46 36.71 18.14
C GLN A 78 1.87 36.12 18.04
N THR A 79 2.01 34.80 18.09
CA THR A 79 3.30 34.10 18.02
C THR A 79 3.40 33.22 16.78
N VAL A 80 4.63 32.79 16.44
CA VAL A 80 4.84 31.81 15.36
C VAL A 80 4.20 30.46 15.68
N GLU A 81 4.20 30.06 16.95
CA GLU A 81 3.59 28.82 17.45
C GLU A 81 2.06 28.86 17.31
N GLU A 82 1.42 29.97 17.69
CA GLU A 82 -0.03 30.13 17.50
C GLU A 82 -0.42 30.21 16.01
N LEU A 83 0.45 30.79 15.18
CA LEU A 83 0.26 30.78 13.73
C LEU A 83 0.41 29.37 13.14
N GLU A 84 1.40 28.60 13.60
CA GLU A 84 1.61 27.19 13.26
C GLU A 84 0.39 26.35 13.65
N ASP A 85 -0.12 26.50 14.88
CA ASP A 85 -1.34 25.85 15.36
C ASP A 85 -2.54 26.17 14.47
N SER A 86 -2.68 27.44 14.05
CA SER A 86 -3.75 27.86 13.15
C SER A 86 -3.64 27.23 11.78
N PHE A 87 -2.44 27.20 11.19
CA PHE A 87 -2.22 26.48 9.93
C PHE A 87 -2.56 25.01 10.09
N TYR A 88 -2.04 24.34 11.12
CA TYR A 88 -2.31 22.93 11.36
C TYR A 88 -3.81 22.65 11.50
N TYR A 89 -4.54 23.49 12.25
CA TYR A 89 -5.99 23.39 12.41
C TYR A 89 -6.74 23.34 11.07
N TYR A 90 -6.40 24.22 10.13
CA TYR A 90 -7.05 24.27 8.82
C TYR A 90 -6.60 23.13 7.91
N LEU A 91 -5.29 22.81 7.89
CA LEU A 91 -4.74 21.72 7.09
C LEU A 91 -5.32 20.36 7.52
N SER A 92 -5.47 20.11 8.83
CA SER A 92 -6.04 18.86 9.37
C SER A 92 -7.54 18.69 9.10
N ARG A 93 -8.21 19.74 8.63
CA ARG A 93 -9.63 19.73 8.25
C ARG A 93 -9.81 19.76 6.73
N TRP A 94 -8.72 19.72 5.96
CA TRP A 94 -8.74 19.79 4.50
C TRP A 94 -9.38 21.10 4.00
N GLU A 95 -9.29 22.17 4.80
CA GLU A 95 -9.88 23.47 4.47
C GLU A 95 -9.10 24.11 3.32
N THR A 96 -9.82 24.44 2.26
CA THR A 96 -9.21 24.96 1.03
C THR A 96 -8.99 26.47 1.06
N ASN A 97 -9.84 27.20 1.79
CA ASN A 97 -9.80 28.65 1.87
C ASN A 97 -9.97 29.10 3.31
N PHE A 98 -8.98 29.77 3.86
CA PHE A 98 -9.02 30.28 5.23
C PHE A 98 -8.28 31.60 5.39
N GLU A 99 -8.58 32.34 6.46
CA GLU A 99 -7.92 33.60 6.83
C GLU A 99 -7.43 33.48 8.28
N ILE A 100 -6.17 33.82 8.52
CA ILE A 100 -5.59 33.92 9.86
C ILE A 100 -5.27 35.38 10.14
N HIS A 101 -5.73 35.90 11.28
CA HIS A 101 -5.41 37.25 11.74
C HIS A 101 -4.22 37.19 12.70
N TYR A 102 -3.08 37.74 12.29
CA TYR A 102 -1.87 37.82 13.11
C TYR A 102 -1.69 39.23 13.68
N VAL A 103 -1.53 39.35 14.99
CA VAL A 103 -1.31 40.59 15.75
C VAL A 103 0.06 40.49 16.42
N GLY A 104 1.08 40.93 15.71
CA GLY A 104 2.47 40.89 16.16
C GLY A 104 3.37 41.59 15.17
N SER A 105 4.66 41.69 15.46
CA SER A 105 5.59 42.34 14.53
C SER A 105 5.57 41.64 13.16
N THR A 106 5.38 42.41 12.10
CA THR A 106 5.34 41.93 10.71
C THR A 106 6.62 42.25 9.93
N ALA A 107 7.68 42.65 10.64
CA ALA A 107 8.95 43.04 10.03
C ALA A 107 9.54 41.94 9.13
N ASP A 108 9.26 40.68 9.45
CA ASP A 108 9.69 39.49 8.70
C ASP A 108 8.52 38.52 8.44
N ILE A 109 7.37 39.08 8.02
CA ILE A 109 6.11 38.33 7.88
C ILE A 109 6.21 37.13 6.93
N GLU A 110 7.06 37.20 5.89
CA GLU A 110 7.25 36.13 4.93
C GLU A 110 7.90 34.89 5.57
N ASN A 111 9.04 35.07 6.26
CA ASN A 111 9.70 33.98 6.97
C ASN A 111 8.84 33.43 8.12
N LEU A 112 8.11 34.30 8.82
CA LEU A 112 7.22 33.91 9.89
C LEU A 112 6.10 32.98 9.37
N ILE A 113 5.45 33.35 8.27
CA ILE A 113 4.45 32.51 7.61
C ILE A 113 5.08 31.21 7.10
N GLN A 114 6.20 31.29 6.40
CA GLN A 114 6.86 30.11 5.83
C GLN A 114 7.27 29.10 6.90
N THR A 115 7.78 29.59 8.03
CA THR A 115 8.15 28.76 9.19
C THR A 115 6.93 28.08 9.78
N ALA A 116 5.88 28.86 10.11
CA ALA A 116 4.65 28.33 10.68
C ALA A 116 3.98 27.28 9.77
N VAL A 117 3.93 27.54 8.46
CA VAL A 117 3.36 26.61 7.47
C VAL A 117 4.17 25.32 7.40
N ASN A 118 5.50 25.39 7.33
CA ASN A 118 6.35 24.22 7.23
C ASN A 118 6.29 23.36 8.49
N GLN A 119 6.31 24.00 9.66
CA GLN A 119 6.20 23.31 10.94
C GLN A 119 4.82 22.65 11.06
N ALA A 120 3.74 23.37 10.76
CA ALA A 120 2.39 22.83 10.76
C ALA A 120 2.24 21.62 9.84
N ALA A 121 2.77 21.69 8.62
CA ALA A 121 2.75 20.57 7.69
C ALA A 121 3.55 19.36 8.20
N SER A 122 4.70 19.59 8.84
CA SER A 122 5.55 18.52 9.38
C SER A 122 4.98 17.80 10.62
N ARG A 123 3.95 18.36 11.28
CA ARG A 123 3.33 17.73 12.45
C ARG A 123 2.63 16.41 12.13
N ASP A 124 2.16 16.26 10.90
CA ASP A 124 1.42 15.10 10.46
C ASP A 124 1.84 14.74 9.04
N HIS A 125 2.56 13.63 8.92
CA HIS A 125 3.08 13.13 7.66
C HIS A 125 1.99 12.71 6.67
N TYR A 126 0.81 12.32 7.15
CA TYR A 126 -0.32 11.96 6.29
C TYR A 126 -0.93 13.21 5.64
N ILE A 127 -1.07 14.30 6.42
CA ILE A 127 -1.46 15.61 5.89
C ILE A 127 -0.39 16.12 4.92
N LEU A 128 0.89 16.11 5.33
CA LEU A 128 2.04 16.56 4.53
C LEU A 128 2.02 15.94 3.14
N GLY A 129 1.85 14.61 3.06
CA GLY A 129 1.84 13.90 1.79
C GLY A 129 0.61 14.16 0.92
N HIS A 130 -0.42 14.84 1.42
CA HIS A 130 -1.58 15.24 0.62
C HIS A 130 -1.61 16.73 0.27
N LEU A 131 -0.65 17.52 0.75
CA LEU A 131 -0.54 18.93 0.37
C LEU A 131 -0.13 19.07 -1.10
N ALA A 132 -0.82 19.94 -1.83
CA ALA A 132 -0.47 20.34 -3.19
C ALA A 132 -0.21 21.87 -3.24
N ASP A 133 -0.67 22.54 -4.28
CA ASP A 133 -0.43 23.96 -4.49
C ASP A 133 -0.99 24.83 -3.36
N ARG A 134 -0.19 25.81 -2.95
CA ARG A 134 -0.58 26.81 -1.95
C ARG A 134 -0.40 28.21 -2.49
N LYS A 135 -1.41 29.05 -2.31
CA LYS A 135 -1.35 30.49 -2.54
C LYS A 135 -1.63 31.22 -1.23
N ILE A 136 -0.71 32.08 -0.82
CA ILE A 136 -0.87 32.94 0.36
C ILE A 136 -0.88 34.40 -0.08
N GLU A 137 -1.89 35.14 0.33
CA GLU A 137 -2.01 36.58 0.15
C GLU A 137 -2.14 37.22 1.53
N TYR A 138 -1.37 38.25 1.83
CA TYR A 138 -1.46 38.91 3.13
C TYR A 138 -1.49 40.44 3.00
N GLU A 139 -2.36 41.06 3.79
CA GLU A 139 -2.46 42.51 3.95
C GLU A 139 -2.01 42.88 5.36
N TYR A 140 -0.99 43.74 5.50
CA TYR A 140 -0.36 43.99 6.81
C TYR A 140 0.02 45.45 7.07
N SER A 141 0.07 45.78 8.36
CA SER A 141 0.68 46.97 8.97
C SER A 141 1.87 46.53 9.86
N SER A 142 2.51 47.44 10.58
CA SER A 142 3.70 47.13 11.41
C SER A 142 3.47 46.06 12.49
N PHE A 143 2.23 45.89 12.96
CA PHE A 143 1.89 45.00 14.07
C PHE A 143 0.62 44.16 13.83
N ASP A 144 0.15 44.08 12.58
CA ASP A 144 -1.13 43.47 12.25
C ASP A 144 -1.07 42.92 10.82
N ALA A 145 -1.53 41.70 10.59
CA ALA A 145 -1.61 41.08 9.27
C ALA A 145 -2.86 40.19 9.14
N LYS A 146 -3.56 40.31 8.02
CA LYS A 146 -4.57 39.33 7.59
C LYS A 146 -3.98 38.44 6.52
N ILE A 147 -3.89 37.15 6.80
CA ILE A 147 -3.23 36.16 5.97
C ILE A 147 -4.30 35.26 5.36
N LYS A 148 -4.57 35.43 4.07
CA LYS A 148 -5.52 34.61 3.30
C LYS A 148 -4.78 33.49 2.60
N VAL A 149 -5.28 32.28 2.74
CA VAL A 149 -4.65 31.08 2.22
C VAL A 149 -5.64 30.35 1.33
N HIS A 150 -5.18 29.99 0.14
CA HIS A 150 -5.83 29.01 -0.71
C HIS A 150 -4.90 27.79 -0.80
N GLN A 151 -5.33 26.68 -0.20
CA GLN A 151 -4.64 25.40 -0.23
C GLN A 151 -5.41 24.43 -1.13
N THR A 152 -4.71 23.78 -2.06
CA THR A 152 -5.23 22.61 -2.76
C THR A 152 -4.61 21.35 -2.18
N TYR A 153 -5.32 20.24 -2.30
CA TYR A 153 -4.91 18.95 -1.75
C TYR A 153 -5.04 17.88 -2.84
N LEU A 154 -4.30 16.79 -2.68
CA LEU A 154 -4.44 15.59 -3.50
C LEU A 154 -5.70 14.77 -3.13
N THR A 155 -6.35 15.14 -2.03
CA THR A 155 -7.59 14.55 -1.50
C THR A 155 -8.58 15.65 -1.12
N ASN A 156 -9.70 15.31 -0.50
CA ASN A 156 -10.61 16.26 0.15
C ASN A 156 -11.35 15.61 1.32
N LEU A 157 -12.05 16.41 2.13
CA LEU A 157 -12.74 15.93 3.33
C LEU A 157 -13.68 14.74 3.07
N ALA A 158 -14.42 14.73 1.96
CA ALA A 158 -15.35 13.63 1.65
C ALA A 158 -14.60 12.34 1.28
N GLN A 159 -13.50 12.46 0.54
CA GLN A 159 -12.61 11.33 0.24
C GLN A 159 -11.97 10.78 1.52
N GLU A 160 -11.52 11.64 2.42
CA GLU A 160 -10.90 11.23 3.69
C GLU A 160 -11.89 10.59 4.66
N GLN A 161 -13.17 10.99 4.63
CA GLN A 161 -14.22 10.28 5.35
C GLN A 161 -14.35 8.83 4.84
N VAL A 162 -14.37 8.62 3.52
CA VAL A 162 -14.37 7.27 2.93
C VAL A 162 -13.12 6.49 3.31
N VAL A 163 -11.94 7.13 3.30
CA VAL A 163 -10.69 6.48 3.70
C VAL A 163 -10.76 6.03 5.15
N ASN A 164 -11.17 6.91 6.07
CA ASN A 164 -11.30 6.59 7.49
C ASN A 164 -12.28 5.43 7.73
N GLU A 165 -13.45 5.47 7.11
CA GLU A 165 -14.47 4.42 7.25
C GLU A 165 -13.97 3.06 6.74
N LYS A 166 -13.33 3.05 5.57
CA LYS A 166 -12.79 1.82 4.98
C LYS A 166 -11.62 1.26 5.77
N VAL A 167 -10.66 2.11 6.17
CA VAL A 167 -9.54 1.69 7.02
C VAL A 167 -10.06 1.08 8.31
N ALA A 168 -10.98 1.75 9.01
CA ALA A 168 -11.59 1.20 10.22
C ALA A 168 -12.26 -0.16 9.99
N SER A 169 -12.99 -0.32 8.87
CA SER A 169 -13.61 -1.58 8.48
C SER A 169 -12.58 -2.69 8.26
N ILE A 170 -11.50 -2.41 7.52
CA ILE A 170 -10.42 -3.37 7.26
C ILE A 170 -9.72 -3.76 8.56
N LEU A 171 -9.35 -2.79 9.40
CA LEU A 171 -8.65 -3.06 10.65
C LEU A 171 -9.54 -3.80 11.67
N SER A 172 -10.86 -3.70 11.57
CA SER A 172 -11.79 -4.48 12.40
C SER A 172 -11.79 -5.99 12.11
N THR A 173 -11.19 -6.42 10.99
CA THR A 173 -11.05 -7.84 10.63
C THR A 173 -9.93 -8.54 11.38
N VAL A 174 -9.08 -7.79 12.07
CA VAL A 174 -7.96 -8.30 12.86
C VAL A 174 -8.11 -7.92 14.33
N SER A 175 -7.31 -8.52 15.20
CA SER A 175 -7.23 -8.20 16.64
C SER A 175 -5.85 -7.61 16.95
N PRO A 176 -5.66 -6.28 16.81
CA PRO A 176 -4.34 -5.65 16.89
C PRO A 176 -3.58 -5.92 18.20
N ASP A 177 -4.30 -6.10 19.30
CA ASP A 177 -3.71 -6.39 20.63
C ASP A 177 -3.10 -7.80 20.72
N GLU A 178 -3.48 -8.71 19.82
CA GLU A 178 -2.94 -10.08 19.74
C GLU A 178 -1.84 -10.21 18.66
N MET A 179 -1.57 -9.12 17.92
CA MET A 179 -0.59 -9.09 16.84
C MET A 179 0.73 -8.48 17.31
N THR A 180 1.83 -9.11 16.93
CA THR A 180 3.17 -8.51 16.97
C THR A 180 3.29 -7.35 15.98
N ASP A 181 4.28 -6.47 16.17
CA ASP A 181 4.57 -5.38 15.22
C ASP A 181 4.81 -5.94 13.81
N PHE A 182 5.57 -7.04 13.69
CA PHE A 182 5.79 -7.73 12.43
C PHE A 182 4.47 -8.13 11.75
N GLN A 183 3.55 -8.75 12.49
CA GLN A 183 2.26 -9.18 11.94
C GLN A 183 1.41 -7.99 11.49
N LYS A 184 1.44 -6.87 12.22
CA LYS A 184 0.73 -5.64 11.84
C LYS A 184 1.29 -5.07 10.54
N VAL A 185 2.61 -4.96 10.44
CA VAL A 185 3.27 -4.45 9.23
C VAL A 185 3.01 -5.35 8.03
N LYS A 186 3.13 -6.66 8.21
CA LYS A 186 2.86 -7.64 7.17
C LYS A 186 1.41 -7.59 6.70
N PHE A 187 0.45 -7.52 7.62
CA PHE A 187 -0.97 -7.41 7.27
C PHE A 187 -1.24 -6.19 6.39
N VAL A 188 -0.70 -5.02 6.73
CA VAL A 188 -0.89 -3.80 5.93
C VAL A 188 -0.23 -3.91 4.56
N ASN A 189 1.03 -4.38 4.50
CA ASN A 189 1.73 -4.59 3.24
C ASN A 189 0.94 -5.51 2.31
N ASP A 190 0.56 -6.69 2.81
CA ASP A 190 -0.15 -7.70 2.04
C ASP A 190 -1.53 -7.21 1.59
N TYR A 191 -2.26 -6.52 2.48
CA TYR A 191 -3.56 -5.98 2.14
C TYR A 191 -3.45 -5.00 0.97
N ILE A 192 -2.53 -4.03 1.06
CA ILE A 192 -2.36 -2.99 0.03
C ILE A 192 -1.92 -3.62 -1.29
N VAL A 193 -0.90 -4.48 -1.28
CA VAL A 193 -0.37 -5.13 -2.49
C VAL A 193 -1.41 -6.03 -3.14
N LYS A 194 -2.18 -6.82 -2.37
CA LYS A 194 -3.20 -7.71 -2.95
C LYS A 194 -4.44 -6.99 -3.46
N SER A 195 -4.69 -5.76 -3.00
CA SER A 195 -5.91 -5.00 -3.32
C SER A 195 -5.69 -3.84 -4.30
N THR A 196 -4.45 -3.60 -4.72
CA THR A 196 -4.09 -2.45 -5.55
C THR A 196 -3.22 -2.89 -6.72
N ALA A 197 -3.36 -2.22 -7.86
CA ALA A 197 -2.42 -2.32 -8.98
C ALA A 197 -1.76 -0.96 -9.23
N TYR A 198 -0.43 -0.95 -9.45
CA TYR A 198 0.28 0.28 -9.77
C TYR A 198 -0.26 0.94 -11.05
N SER A 199 -0.75 2.17 -10.94
CA SER A 199 -1.36 2.89 -12.06
C SER A 199 -1.42 4.39 -11.83
N THR A 200 -1.20 5.15 -12.91
CA THR A 200 -1.45 6.61 -12.93
C THR A 200 -2.89 6.96 -13.28
N GLU A 201 -3.72 5.98 -13.64
CA GLU A 201 -5.11 6.20 -14.03
C GLU A 201 -5.98 6.27 -12.78
N SER A 202 -6.57 7.44 -12.51
CA SER A 202 -7.47 7.66 -11.37
C SER A 202 -8.52 8.71 -11.71
N THR A 203 -9.70 8.61 -11.10
CA THR A 203 -10.72 9.68 -11.15
C THR A 203 -10.52 10.72 -10.04
N ALA A 204 -9.77 10.36 -9.00
CA ALA A 204 -9.22 11.24 -7.98
C ALA A 204 -7.76 11.60 -8.34
N SER A 205 -6.89 11.67 -7.32
CA SER A 205 -5.45 11.75 -7.53
C SER A 205 -4.83 10.36 -7.31
N PRO A 206 -4.06 9.80 -8.26
CA PRO A 206 -3.37 8.52 -8.06
C PRO A 206 -2.32 8.58 -6.95
N HIS A 207 -1.97 9.78 -6.48
CA HIS A 207 -1.06 10.04 -5.36
C HIS A 207 -1.77 10.05 -3.99
N SER A 208 -3.09 9.86 -3.94
CA SER A 208 -3.85 9.88 -2.68
C SER A 208 -4.09 8.47 -2.13
N ALA A 209 -4.18 8.34 -0.80
CA ALA A 209 -4.60 7.10 -0.17
C ALA A 209 -6.01 6.67 -0.61
N TYR A 210 -6.88 7.66 -0.91
CA TYR A 210 -8.21 7.41 -1.46
C TYR A 210 -8.17 6.64 -2.78
N ALA A 211 -7.31 7.00 -3.74
CA ALA A 211 -7.24 6.28 -5.02
C ALA A 211 -6.85 4.82 -4.81
N VAL A 212 -5.82 4.56 -4.00
CA VAL A 212 -5.38 3.20 -3.66
C VAL A 212 -6.53 2.40 -3.05
N LEU A 213 -7.22 2.96 -2.07
CA LEU A 213 -8.23 2.25 -1.29
C LEU A 213 -9.63 2.15 -1.95
N GLN A 214 -9.98 3.10 -2.81
CA GLN A 214 -11.31 3.19 -3.43
C GLN A 214 -11.32 2.78 -4.89
N GLU A 215 -10.22 3.02 -5.61
CA GLU A 215 -10.10 2.72 -7.04
C GLU A 215 -9.18 1.51 -7.29
N ASN A 216 -8.58 0.94 -6.24
CA ASN A 216 -7.63 -0.18 -6.29
C ASN A 216 -6.43 0.14 -7.21
N LYS A 217 -6.05 1.42 -7.27
CA LYS A 217 -5.03 1.95 -8.17
C LYS A 217 -4.32 3.13 -7.54
N GLY A 218 -3.02 3.22 -7.76
CA GLY A 218 -2.27 4.42 -7.38
C GLY A 218 -0.81 4.33 -7.76
N VAL A 219 -0.07 5.36 -7.35
CA VAL A 219 1.39 5.40 -7.44
C VAL A 219 2.00 5.43 -6.04
N CYS A 220 3.34 5.42 -5.97
CA CYS A 220 4.10 5.25 -4.74
C CYS A 220 3.64 6.09 -3.55
N GLN A 221 3.33 7.37 -3.79
CA GLN A 221 2.81 8.28 -2.77
C GLN A 221 1.47 7.80 -2.17
N GLY A 222 0.54 7.32 -2.98
CA GLY A 222 -0.74 6.79 -2.50
C GLY A 222 -0.56 5.52 -1.67
N TYR A 223 0.32 4.62 -2.10
CA TYR A 223 0.66 3.38 -1.40
C TYR A 223 1.27 3.69 -0.02
N ALA A 224 2.27 4.57 0.02
CA ALA A 224 2.96 4.97 1.23
C ALA A 224 2.05 5.72 2.22
N LEU A 225 1.10 6.52 1.72
CA LEU A 225 0.14 7.24 2.57
C LEU A 225 -0.93 6.31 3.16
N LEU A 226 -1.44 5.35 2.39
CA LEU A 226 -2.36 4.35 2.93
C LEU A 226 -1.66 3.45 3.96
N ALA A 227 -0.44 3.01 3.67
CA ALA A 227 0.36 2.22 4.60
C ALA A 227 0.64 2.99 5.89
N LEU A 228 1.09 4.24 5.79
CA LEU A 228 1.27 5.14 6.95
C LEU A 228 0.03 5.18 7.84
N LYS A 229 -1.13 5.45 7.24
CA LYS A 229 -2.39 5.56 7.99
C LYS A 229 -2.77 4.26 8.68
N MET A 230 -2.79 3.15 7.93
CA MET A 230 -3.19 1.85 8.50
C MET A 230 -2.25 1.41 9.62
N LEU A 231 -0.94 1.66 9.49
CA LEU A 231 0.04 1.29 10.51
C LEU A 231 -0.06 2.15 11.76
N GLN A 232 -0.25 3.46 11.61
CA GLN A 232 -0.49 4.35 12.73
C GLN A 232 -1.79 4.00 13.47
N ASP A 233 -2.87 3.69 12.75
CA ASP A 233 -4.14 3.24 13.33
C ASP A 233 -4.00 1.88 14.06
N LEU A 234 -2.99 1.06 13.71
CA LEU A 234 -2.60 -0.18 14.41
C LEU A 234 -1.60 0.04 15.57
N GLY A 235 -1.22 1.29 15.83
CA GLY A 235 -0.29 1.68 16.89
C GLY A 235 1.19 1.46 16.55
N VAL A 236 1.54 1.28 15.28
CA VAL A 236 2.94 1.14 14.81
C VAL A 236 3.51 2.54 14.51
N GLU A 237 4.59 2.91 15.20
CA GLU A 237 5.32 4.14 14.90
C GLU A 237 5.83 4.10 13.45
N THR A 238 5.33 5.01 12.61
CA THR A 238 5.58 5.01 11.17
C THR A 238 5.87 6.43 10.68
N GLN A 239 6.86 6.58 9.81
CA GLN A 239 7.23 7.83 9.14
C GLN A 239 7.06 7.72 7.62
N TYR A 240 6.68 8.84 7.00
CA TYR A 240 6.60 8.98 5.55
C TYR A 240 7.94 9.48 5.02
N VAL A 241 8.54 8.73 4.11
CA VAL A 241 9.84 9.06 3.54
C VAL A 241 9.65 9.51 2.10
N VAL A 242 10.33 10.58 1.73
CA VAL A 242 10.41 11.07 0.35
C VAL A 242 11.86 11.05 -0.09
N GLY A 243 12.09 10.57 -1.31
CA GLY A 243 13.42 10.46 -1.88
C GLY A 243 13.38 10.31 -3.38
N GLU A 244 14.41 9.70 -3.94
CA GLU A 244 14.54 9.44 -5.37
C GLU A 244 14.97 8.00 -5.63
N VAL A 245 14.45 7.46 -6.75
CA VAL A 245 14.86 6.20 -7.38
C VAL A 245 15.22 6.47 -8.84
N TYR A 246 15.65 5.45 -9.58
CA TYR A 246 16.08 5.63 -10.98
C TYR A 246 15.01 6.20 -11.93
N THR A 247 13.72 6.13 -11.58
CA THR A 247 12.59 6.68 -12.36
C THR A 247 12.18 8.10 -11.94
N GLY A 248 12.75 8.66 -10.86
CA GLY A 248 12.44 10.00 -10.36
C GLY A 248 12.10 10.00 -8.87
N GLY A 249 11.31 10.99 -8.45
CA GLY A 249 10.86 11.11 -7.07
C GLY A 249 10.03 9.91 -6.63
N HIS A 250 10.24 9.46 -5.39
CA HIS A 250 9.61 8.27 -4.82
C HIS A 250 9.22 8.49 -3.37
N ALA A 251 8.30 7.67 -2.88
CA ALA A 251 7.81 7.74 -1.51
C ALA A 251 7.54 6.34 -0.96
N TRP A 252 7.92 6.13 0.31
CA TRP A 252 7.79 4.87 1.04
C TRP A 252 7.68 5.15 2.55
N ASN A 253 7.76 4.12 3.39
CA ASN A 253 7.65 4.26 4.84
C ASN A 253 8.89 3.77 5.58
N LEU A 254 9.19 4.42 6.72
CA LEU A 254 9.99 3.84 7.79
C LEU A 254 9.04 3.38 8.89
N VAL A 255 9.17 2.15 9.34
CA VAL A 255 8.30 1.52 10.35
C VAL A 255 9.14 1.01 11.51
N LYS A 256 8.65 1.18 12.73
CA LYS A 256 9.33 0.69 13.92
C LYS A 256 8.74 -0.66 14.33
N VAL A 257 9.57 -1.69 14.30
CA VAL A 257 9.21 -3.08 14.63
C VAL A 257 10.12 -3.58 15.72
N ASP A 258 9.53 -4.03 16.83
CA ASP A 258 10.27 -4.54 18.01
C ASP A 258 11.34 -3.54 18.51
N GLY A 259 11.03 -2.24 18.41
CA GLY A 259 11.89 -1.14 18.85
C GLY A 259 12.92 -0.64 17.84
N ASN A 260 13.09 -1.31 16.70
CA ASN A 260 14.06 -0.94 15.66
C ASN A 260 13.36 -0.40 14.41
N TRP A 261 14.00 0.52 13.69
CA TRP A 261 13.46 1.09 12.46
C TRP A 261 13.86 0.26 11.24
N TYR A 262 12.92 0.10 10.31
CA TYR A 262 13.10 -0.59 9.04
C TYR A 262 12.39 0.16 7.91
N HIS A 263 12.91 0.05 6.71
CA HIS A 263 12.23 0.50 5.50
C HIS A 263 11.13 -0.48 5.08
N LEU A 264 10.01 0.09 4.65
CA LEU A 264 8.90 -0.61 4.03
C LEU A 264 8.50 0.13 2.75
N ASP A 265 8.74 -0.49 1.60
CA ASP A 265 8.24 -0.01 0.32
C ASP A 265 7.15 -0.95 -0.21
N THR A 266 5.91 -0.62 0.13
CA THR A 266 4.72 -1.35 -0.34
C THR A 266 4.54 -1.30 -1.85
N THR A 267 5.12 -0.30 -2.53
CA THR A 267 5.02 -0.16 -3.99
C THR A 267 5.96 -1.10 -4.70
N TRP A 268 7.19 -1.27 -4.21
CA TRP A 268 8.16 -2.19 -4.82
C TRP A 268 7.96 -3.64 -4.36
N ASN A 269 7.15 -3.85 -3.31
CA ASN A 269 6.57 -5.15 -2.95
C ASN A 269 5.36 -5.55 -3.82
N ASP A 270 4.78 -4.60 -4.58
CA ASP A 270 3.74 -4.86 -5.57
C ASP A 270 4.36 -5.32 -6.91
N PRO A 271 4.13 -6.57 -7.34
CA PRO A 271 4.72 -7.07 -8.58
C PRO A 271 4.19 -6.34 -9.82
N THR A 272 5.09 -5.81 -10.65
CA THR A 272 4.71 -5.24 -11.97
C THR A 272 5.20 -6.13 -13.13
N PRO A 273 4.35 -6.45 -14.14
CA PRO A 273 2.92 -6.18 -14.21
C PRO A 273 2.15 -6.85 -13.06
N ASP A 274 1.02 -6.26 -12.66
CA ASP A 274 0.20 -6.72 -11.53
C ASP A 274 -0.06 -8.23 -11.61
N ARG A 275 0.18 -8.92 -10.51
CA ARG A 275 -0.04 -10.36 -10.34
C ARG A 275 -1.01 -10.53 -9.19
N GLN A 276 -2.28 -10.76 -9.52
CA GLN A 276 -3.35 -10.89 -8.54
C GLN A 276 -2.98 -11.89 -7.43
N ASN A 277 -3.21 -11.49 -6.18
CA ASN A 277 -2.91 -12.27 -4.97
C ASN A 277 -1.43 -12.60 -4.71
N VAL A 278 -0.49 -12.05 -5.48
CA VAL A 278 0.95 -12.26 -5.26
C VAL A 278 1.55 -11.03 -4.58
N VAL A 279 2.30 -11.27 -3.50
CA VAL A 279 3.03 -10.24 -2.76
C VAL A 279 4.50 -10.59 -2.80
N ARG A 280 5.35 -9.60 -3.11
CA ARG A 280 6.80 -9.70 -2.91
C ARG A 280 7.19 -9.05 -1.59
N TYR A 281 8.36 -9.45 -1.09
CA TYR A 281 8.88 -8.95 0.18
C TYR A 281 10.32 -8.41 0.05
N GLU A 282 10.75 -8.08 -1.16
CA GLU A 282 12.11 -7.60 -1.43
C GLU A 282 12.43 -6.29 -0.70
N TYR A 283 11.43 -5.44 -0.47
CA TYR A 283 11.52 -4.17 0.27
C TYR A 283 10.64 -4.19 1.54
N PHE A 284 10.48 -5.37 2.14
CA PHE A 284 9.75 -5.55 3.38
C PHE A 284 10.71 -5.62 4.58
N LEU A 285 10.66 -4.62 5.45
CA LEU A 285 11.45 -4.53 6.68
C LEU A 285 12.97 -4.65 6.46
N ILE A 286 13.51 -3.86 5.53
CA ILE A 286 14.94 -3.84 5.18
C ILE A 286 15.69 -2.68 5.87
N ASP A 287 17.01 -2.77 5.94
CA ASP A 287 17.88 -1.76 6.53
C ASP A 287 18.28 -0.64 5.54
N ASP A 288 18.93 0.41 6.05
CA ASP A 288 19.45 1.51 5.24
C ASP A 288 20.40 1.00 4.14
N ALA A 289 21.26 0.03 4.45
CA ALA A 289 22.29 -0.44 3.53
C ALA A 289 21.71 -1.15 2.30
N LYS A 290 20.63 -1.93 2.48
CA LYS A 290 19.87 -2.52 1.38
C LYS A 290 19.11 -1.46 0.60
N MET A 291 18.45 -0.53 1.28
CA MET A 291 17.65 0.53 0.66
C MET A 291 18.50 1.49 -0.19
N GLU A 292 19.70 1.85 0.28
CA GLU A 292 20.65 2.75 -0.42
C GLU A 292 21.18 2.21 -1.76
N LEU A 293 20.95 0.95 -2.09
CA LEU A 293 21.42 0.37 -3.35
C LEU A 293 20.71 0.96 -4.58
N ASP A 294 19.44 1.38 -4.41
CA ASP A 294 18.59 1.90 -5.48
C ASP A 294 17.66 3.04 -5.07
N HIS A 295 17.60 3.36 -3.77
CA HIS A 295 16.92 4.55 -3.24
C HIS A 295 17.91 5.56 -2.66
N THR A 296 17.54 6.84 -2.73
CA THR A 296 18.27 7.93 -2.08
C THR A 296 17.32 8.84 -1.31
N TRP A 297 17.72 9.26 -0.11
CA TRP A 297 16.98 10.19 0.74
C TRP A 297 17.94 11.02 1.60
N ILE A 298 17.42 12.07 2.22
CA ILE A 298 18.19 12.87 3.18
C ILE A 298 18.19 12.15 4.53
N GLN A 299 19.18 11.28 4.76
CA GLN A 299 19.25 10.44 5.97
C GLN A 299 19.13 11.23 7.28
N ALA A 300 19.64 12.46 7.33
CA ALA A 300 19.59 13.30 8.54
C ALA A 300 18.17 13.65 9.00
N ASP A 301 17.17 13.53 8.11
CA ASP A 301 15.78 13.85 8.39
C ASP A 301 15.04 12.68 9.07
N TYR A 302 15.64 11.49 9.13
CA TYR A 302 14.98 10.24 9.51
C TYR A 302 15.79 9.44 10.54
N PRO A 303 15.13 8.58 11.35
CA PRO A 303 15.83 7.64 12.21
C PRO A 303 16.58 6.60 11.38
N LYS A 304 17.71 6.12 11.91
CA LYS A 304 18.55 5.12 11.24
C LYS A 304 17.91 3.73 11.28
N ALA A 305 17.86 3.03 10.15
CA ALA A 305 17.50 1.62 10.07
C ALA A 305 18.77 0.77 9.84
N SER A 306 19.17 -0.04 10.83
CA SER A 306 20.43 -0.82 10.73
C SER A 306 20.29 -2.29 11.11
N ASP A 307 19.09 -2.72 11.48
CA ASP A 307 18.81 -4.10 11.84
C ASP A 307 18.42 -4.91 10.60
N THR A 308 18.85 -6.16 10.56
CA THR A 308 18.64 -7.09 9.44
C THR A 308 17.82 -8.31 9.87
N ASN A 309 17.05 -8.19 10.96
CA ASN A 309 16.37 -9.32 11.58
C ASN A 309 15.31 -9.96 10.66
N PHE A 310 14.82 -9.21 9.67
CA PHE A 310 13.77 -9.64 8.74
C PHE A 310 14.25 -9.83 7.30
N ASP A 311 15.56 -9.76 7.03
CA ASP A 311 16.14 -9.94 5.68
C ASP A 311 15.71 -11.27 5.03
N PHE A 312 15.43 -12.28 5.85
CA PHE A 312 14.93 -13.57 5.39
C PHE A 312 13.60 -13.47 4.63
N MET A 313 12.85 -12.38 4.74
CA MET A 313 11.60 -12.18 4.01
C MET A 313 11.85 -11.92 2.52
N ALA A 314 12.97 -11.30 2.15
CA ALA A 314 13.26 -10.91 0.76
C ALA A 314 13.34 -12.10 -0.22
N GLN A 315 13.58 -13.32 0.29
CA GLN A 315 13.64 -14.54 -0.51
C GLN A 315 12.25 -15.09 -0.92
N ILE A 316 11.15 -14.49 -0.45
CA ILE A 316 9.78 -14.99 -0.60
C ILE A 316 9.10 -14.40 -1.85
N ASP A 317 8.67 -15.27 -2.78
CA ASP A 317 7.66 -14.97 -3.80
C ASP A 317 6.56 -16.06 -3.78
N HIS A 318 5.37 -15.76 -4.33
CA HIS A 318 4.21 -16.68 -4.37
C HIS A 318 3.96 -17.44 -3.04
N ALA A 319 3.62 -16.73 -1.97
CA ALA A 319 3.47 -17.34 -0.65
C ALA A 319 2.05 -17.83 -0.35
N TYR A 320 1.95 -18.94 0.39
CA TYR A 320 0.76 -19.43 1.07
C TYR A 320 1.04 -19.64 2.56
N GLU A 321 0.11 -19.26 3.42
CA GLU A 321 0.29 -19.33 4.87
C GLU A 321 -0.69 -20.29 5.51
N GLN A 322 -0.19 -21.12 6.40
CA GLN A 322 -0.99 -22.05 7.18
C GLN A 322 -0.29 -22.40 8.49
N ASP A 323 -1.02 -22.35 9.60
CA ASP A 323 -0.58 -22.83 10.92
C ASP A 323 0.77 -22.24 11.42
N GLY A 324 1.04 -20.98 11.08
CA GLY A 324 2.29 -20.31 11.47
C GLY A 324 3.48 -20.59 10.54
N LEU A 325 3.26 -21.31 9.44
CA LEU A 325 4.22 -21.56 8.38
C LEU A 325 3.90 -20.75 7.14
N ILE A 326 4.94 -20.34 6.42
CA ILE A 326 4.86 -19.82 5.06
C ILE A 326 5.40 -20.88 4.11
N TYR A 327 4.63 -21.25 3.09
CA TYR A 327 5.05 -22.05 1.95
C TYR A 327 5.28 -21.10 0.78
N TYR A 328 6.48 -21.09 0.20
CA TYR A 328 6.84 -20.04 -0.73
C TYR A 328 7.79 -20.50 -1.82
N SER A 329 7.80 -19.74 -2.91
CA SER A 329 8.79 -19.83 -3.97
C SER A 329 10.04 -19.08 -3.54
N ASN A 330 11.15 -19.80 -3.37
CA ASN A 330 12.41 -19.21 -2.94
C ASN A 330 13.17 -18.61 -4.12
N VAL A 331 13.21 -17.28 -4.20
CA VAL A 331 13.87 -16.58 -5.34
C VAL A 331 15.39 -16.75 -5.35
N ASP A 332 16.01 -17.00 -4.19
CA ASP A 332 17.45 -17.24 -4.07
C ASP A 332 17.85 -18.65 -4.52
N ASP A 333 16.91 -19.60 -4.50
CA ASP A 333 17.08 -20.98 -4.96
C ASP A 333 16.19 -21.27 -6.17
N ASN A 334 16.26 -20.42 -7.20
CA ASN A 334 15.61 -20.66 -8.51
C ASN A 334 14.09 -20.98 -8.44
N ASN A 335 13.36 -20.30 -7.56
CA ASN A 335 11.91 -20.43 -7.37
C ASN A 335 11.46 -21.81 -6.88
N ILE A 336 12.33 -22.52 -6.18
CA ILE A 336 12.04 -23.81 -5.59
C ILE A 336 11.07 -23.64 -4.40
N LEU A 337 10.20 -24.64 -4.17
CA LEU A 337 9.27 -24.61 -3.04
C LEU A 337 9.98 -24.87 -1.70
N TYR A 338 9.85 -23.90 -0.80
CA TYR A 338 10.31 -23.96 0.58
C TYR A 338 9.13 -23.79 1.55
N ARG A 339 9.36 -24.15 2.80
CA ARG A 339 8.57 -23.70 3.94
C ARG A 339 9.44 -22.94 4.94
N MET A 340 8.84 -22.02 5.68
CA MET A 340 9.47 -21.25 6.75
C MET A 340 8.56 -21.20 7.97
N ASP A 341 9.14 -21.38 9.16
CA ASP A 341 8.45 -21.08 10.42
C ASP A 341 8.54 -19.58 10.72
N MET A 342 7.39 -18.91 10.80
CA MET A 342 7.34 -17.44 10.96
C MET A 342 7.86 -16.93 12.30
N LYS A 343 7.99 -17.80 13.32
CA LYS A 343 8.48 -17.39 14.64
C LYS A 343 9.99 -17.48 14.74
N THR A 344 10.58 -18.46 14.06
CA THR A 344 12.01 -18.77 14.17
C THR A 344 12.80 -18.34 12.94
N GLY A 345 12.13 -18.13 11.80
CA GLY A 345 12.77 -17.93 10.50
C GLY A 345 13.42 -19.21 9.95
N GLU A 346 13.23 -20.36 10.60
CA GLU A 346 13.81 -21.63 10.14
C GLU A 346 13.16 -22.05 8.82
N THR A 347 13.98 -22.28 7.80
CA THR A 347 13.54 -22.68 6.46
C THR A 347 13.87 -24.13 6.15
N ALA A 348 13.02 -24.76 5.34
CA ALA A 348 13.25 -26.10 4.82
C ALA A 348 12.77 -26.19 3.37
N ARG A 349 13.62 -26.74 2.50
CA ARG A 349 13.25 -27.09 1.13
C ARG A 349 12.23 -28.24 1.15
N LEU A 350 11.12 -28.11 0.42
CA LEU A 350 10.09 -29.16 0.34
C LEU A 350 10.25 -30.07 -0.88
N THR A 351 10.78 -29.55 -1.99
CA THR A 351 10.98 -30.30 -3.23
C THR A 351 12.12 -29.71 -4.06
N ASP A 352 12.53 -30.42 -5.12
CA ASP A 352 13.38 -29.92 -6.20
C ASP A 352 12.55 -29.27 -7.34
N SER A 353 11.23 -29.19 -7.20
CA SER A 353 10.32 -28.55 -8.15
C SER A 353 10.23 -27.03 -7.95
N ARG A 354 10.26 -26.30 -9.07
CA ARG A 354 9.99 -24.85 -9.08
C ARG A 354 8.49 -24.62 -8.93
N ALA A 355 8.08 -23.85 -7.94
CA ALA A 355 6.69 -23.65 -7.59
C ALA A 355 6.30 -22.19 -7.70
N GLN A 356 5.17 -21.93 -8.34
CA GLN A 356 4.49 -20.62 -8.36
C GLN A 356 3.00 -20.82 -8.12
N PHE A 357 2.29 -19.74 -7.82
CA PHE A 357 0.85 -19.75 -7.51
C PHE A 357 0.52 -20.79 -6.43
N ILE A 358 1.17 -20.68 -5.28
CA ILE A 358 1.10 -21.68 -4.22
C ILE A 358 -0.17 -21.44 -3.39
N VAL A 359 -0.93 -22.51 -3.13
CA VAL A 359 -2.11 -22.53 -2.24
C VAL A 359 -2.16 -23.83 -1.45
N GLY A 360 -2.93 -23.91 -0.37
CA GLY A 360 -3.04 -25.13 0.43
C GLY A 360 -4.47 -25.44 0.87
N PHE A 361 -4.68 -26.72 1.19
CA PHE A 361 -5.92 -27.24 1.77
C PHE A 361 -5.64 -28.51 2.57
N GLY A 362 -5.97 -28.47 3.88
CA GLY A 362 -5.64 -29.56 4.79
C GLY A 362 -4.12 -29.78 4.90
N ASP A 363 -3.67 -31.00 4.62
CA ASP A 363 -2.25 -31.37 4.66
C ASP A 363 -1.57 -31.30 3.27
N TRP A 364 -2.18 -30.61 2.30
CA TRP A 364 -1.68 -30.51 0.94
C TRP A 364 -1.37 -29.08 0.54
N ILE A 365 -0.28 -28.92 -0.19
CA ILE A 365 0.11 -27.72 -0.92
C ILE A 365 -0.06 -28.01 -2.41
N TYR A 366 -0.71 -27.10 -3.12
CA TYR A 366 -0.94 -27.12 -4.56
C TYR A 366 -0.19 -25.96 -5.21
N PHE A 367 0.39 -26.20 -6.37
CA PHE A 367 1.20 -25.20 -7.05
C PHE A 367 1.30 -25.47 -8.55
N SER A 368 1.60 -24.41 -9.30
CA SER A 368 2.04 -24.52 -10.70
C SER A 368 3.50 -24.94 -10.73
N ASN A 369 3.77 -26.14 -11.25
CA ASN A 369 5.10 -26.74 -11.28
C ASN A 369 5.85 -26.34 -12.54
N TYR A 370 6.66 -25.29 -12.42
CA TYR A 370 7.47 -24.77 -13.52
C TYR A 370 8.63 -25.70 -13.90
N SER A 371 9.02 -26.67 -13.08
CA SER A 371 9.99 -27.71 -13.50
C SER A 371 9.40 -28.68 -14.53
N ASN A 372 8.07 -28.77 -14.60
CA ASN A 372 7.35 -29.70 -15.46
C ASN A 372 6.43 -29.00 -16.48
N GLY A 373 6.70 -27.74 -16.84
CA GLY A 373 5.86 -27.02 -17.83
C GLY A 373 4.63 -26.36 -17.23
N ALA A 374 4.75 -25.86 -16.00
CA ALA A 374 3.69 -25.16 -15.26
C ALA A 374 2.44 -26.04 -14.98
N TYR A 375 2.65 -27.34 -14.82
CA TYR A 375 1.59 -28.31 -14.53
C TYR A 375 1.06 -28.17 -13.11
N LEU A 376 -0.25 -28.35 -12.91
CA LEU A 376 -0.82 -28.39 -11.57
C LEU A 376 -0.26 -29.60 -10.82
N SER A 377 0.46 -29.34 -9.73
CA SER A 377 1.02 -30.37 -8.86
C SER A 377 0.55 -30.17 -7.43
N LYS A 378 0.64 -31.24 -6.63
CA LYS A 378 0.45 -31.19 -5.18
C LYS A 378 1.57 -31.91 -4.45
N ILE A 379 1.83 -31.51 -3.21
CA ILE A 379 2.79 -32.11 -2.29
C ILE A 379 2.25 -32.02 -0.86
N ARG A 380 2.62 -32.95 0.02
CA ARG A 380 2.28 -32.84 1.44
C ARG A 380 3.01 -31.67 2.09
N THR A 381 2.44 -31.13 3.17
CA THR A 381 3.05 -30.06 3.99
C THR A 381 4.40 -30.46 4.61
N ASP A 382 4.69 -31.76 4.71
CA ASP A 382 5.98 -32.31 5.14
C ASP A 382 6.97 -32.61 4.00
N GLY A 383 6.56 -32.41 2.74
CA GLY A 383 7.38 -32.61 1.55
C GLY A 383 7.27 -34.00 0.93
N THR A 384 6.41 -34.88 1.43
CA THR A 384 6.20 -36.21 0.82
C THR A 384 5.10 -36.21 -0.25
N ASP A 385 5.00 -37.31 -0.98
CA ASP A 385 3.90 -37.62 -1.92
C ASP A 385 3.64 -36.55 -2.99
N GLU A 386 4.70 -35.93 -3.52
CA GLU A 386 4.58 -35.03 -4.68
C GLU A 386 4.02 -35.77 -5.90
N SER A 387 2.99 -35.19 -6.53
CA SER A 387 2.35 -35.75 -7.72
C SER A 387 1.75 -34.66 -8.61
N ILE A 388 1.71 -34.91 -9.92
CA ILE A 388 1.06 -34.04 -10.91
C ILE A 388 -0.43 -34.41 -10.98
N LEU A 389 -1.30 -33.40 -10.96
CA LEU A 389 -2.75 -33.52 -11.05
C LEU A 389 -3.30 -33.14 -12.43
N TYR A 390 -2.64 -32.21 -13.13
CA TYR A 390 -3.07 -31.72 -14.43
C TYR A 390 -1.85 -31.42 -15.31
N HIS A 391 -1.87 -31.91 -16.56
CA HIS A 391 -0.73 -31.88 -17.48
C HIS A 391 -0.79 -30.76 -18.53
N GLU A 392 -1.43 -29.65 -18.20
CA GLU A 392 -1.38 -28.41 -18.98
C GLU A 392 -0.92 -27.27 -18.09
N GLU A 393 -0.50 -26.16 -18.70
CA GLU A 393 -0.07 -24.96 -18.00
C GLU A 393 -1.23 -24.38 -17.17
N VAL A 394 -0.95 -24.13 -15.89
CA VAL A 394 -1.88 -23.50 -14.95
C VAL A 394 -1.26 -22.28 -14.28
N ASP A 395 -2.09 -21.27 -14.04
CA ASP A 395 -1.77 -20.09 -13.25
C ASP A 395 -2.94 -19.67 -12.35
N ASN A 396 -2.73 -18.65 -11.52
CA ASN A 396 -3.76 -18.02 -10.69
C ASN A 396 -4.57 -19.00 -9.82
N LEU A 397 -3.88 -19.87 -9.09
CA LEU A 397 -4.52 -20.83 -8.19
C LEU A 397 -5.16 -20.13 -6.99
N PHE A 398 -6.36 -20.55 -6.59
CA PHE A 398 -7.02 -20.14 -5.34
C PHE A 398 -7.97 -21.23 -4.83
N VAL A 399 -8.23 -21.24 -3.53
CA VAL A 399 -9.14 -22.21 -2.89
C VAL A 399 -10.35 -21.48 -2.33
N GLU A 400 -11.54 -21.95 -2.68
CA GLU A 400 -12.81 -21.40 -2.19
C GLU A 400 -13.85 -22.53 -2.07
N ASP A 401 -14.60 -22.55 -0.96
CA ASP A 401 -15.68 -23.51 -0.71
C ASP A 401 -15.33 -25.00 -0.93
N GLY A 402 -14.08 -25.39 -0.63
CA GLY A 402 -13.59 -26.77 -0.80
C GLY A 402 -13.23 -27.13 -2.24
N TYR A 403 -13.11 -26.13 -3.12
CA TYR A 403 -12.64 -26.30 -4.49
C TYR A 403 -11.33 -25.55 -4.70
N LEU A 404 -10.42 -26.16 -5.46
CA LEU A 404 -9.27 -25.50 -6.05
C LEU A 404 -9.68 -24.97 -7.42
N TYR A 405 -9.53 -23.67 -7.61
CA TYR A 405 -9.69 -22.98 -8.87
C TYR A 405 -8.32 -22.66 -9.45
N PHE A 406 -8.22 -22.67 -10.78
CA PHE A 406 -7.01 -22.33 -11.51
C PHE A 406 -7.34 -21.93 -12.94
N SER A 407 -6.53 -21.05 -13.52
CA SER A 407 -6.67 -20.57 -14.88
C SER A 407 -5.82 -21.40 -15.83
N THR A 408 -6.34 -21.64 -17.03
CA THR A 408 -5.62 -22.23 -18.16
C THR A 408 -5.84 -21.38 -19.41
N ASP A 409 -5.14 -21.70 -20.49
CA ASP A 409 -5.38 -21.13 -21.82
C ASP A 409 -6.85 -21.29 -22.30
N GLN A 410 -7.53 -22.33 -21.84
CA GLN A 410 -8.94 -22.63 -22.12
C GLN A 410 -9.91 -22.04 -21.06
N GLY A 411 -9.47 -21.08 -20.25
CA GLY A 411 -10.27 -20.40 -19.24
C GLY A 411 -10.18 -20.98 -17.84
N LEU A 412 -11.07 -20.54 -16.95
CA LEU A 412 -11.05 -20.91 -15.53
C LEU A 412 -11.54 -22.35 -15.34
N LYS A 413 -10.80 -23.14 -14.56
CA LYS A 413 -11.15 -24.50 -14.17
C LYS A 413 -11.26 -24.61 -12.65
N LYS A 414 -11.93 -25.66 -12.17
CA LYS A 414 -12.00 -26.01 -10.75
C LYS A 414 -11.94 -27.51 -10.50
N MET A 415 -11.54 -27.89 -9.31
CA MET A 415 -11.37 -29.27 -8.85
C MET A 415 -11.80 -29.37 -7.38
N GLU A 416 -12.56 -30.41 -7.01
CA GLU A 416 -12.92 -30.66 -5.60
C GLU A 416 -11.70 -31.16 -4.79
N LEU A 417 -11.56 -30.70 -3.54
CA LEU A 417 -10.38 -30.92 -2.69
C LEU A 417 -10.55 -31.94 -1.56
#